data_AF-A0A9Q1BVU5-F1
#
_entry.id   AF-A0A9Q1BVU5-F1
#
_cell.length_a   1.000
_cell.length_b   1.000
_cell.length_c   1.000
_cell.angle_alpha   90.00
_cell.angle_beta   90.00
_cell.angle_gamma   90.00
#
_symmetry.space_group_name_H-M   'P 1'
#
loop_
_entity.id
_entity.type
_entity.pdbx_description
1 polymer ?
#
loop_
_entity_poly.entity_id
_entity_poly.type
_entity_poly.pdbx_seq_one_letter_code
_entity_poly.pdbx_strand_id
1 'polypeptide(L)'
;MDIQFILNPYSCIMYIVSYISKAEREMGLLLKHAQEEAREGNQSAISELRQLGSIYLHHREVSIMESVYRVCGMPLKKSSRKVVFIPVDPDSHRITLPLTSLQKRMQTQMTSGCSTSLTNT
;
A
#
# COMPACT_ATOMS: atom_id res chain seq x y z
N MET A 1 4.41 9.95 32.52
CA MET A 1 2.97 10.27 32.63
C MET A 1 2.85 11.77 32.47
N ASP A 2 2.32 12.24 31.35
CA ASP A 2 1.95 13.65 31.19
C ASP A 2 0.64 13.88 31.93
N ILE A 3 0.60 14.84 32.85
CA ILE A 3 -0.64 15.27 33.51
C ILE A 3 -0.83 16.75 33.19
N GLN A 4 -1.92 17.06 32.50
CA GLN A 4 -2.29 18.43 32.14
C GLN A 4 -3.54 18.86 32.90
N PHE A 5 -3.54 20.08 33.42
CA PHE A 5 -4.70 20.63 34.11
C PHE A 5 -5.81 20.98 33.10
N ILE A 6 -7.00 20.41 33.28
CA ILE A 6 -8.12 20.56 32.35
C ILE A 6 -9.06 21.63 32.90
N LEU A 7 -9.19 22.76 32.20
CA LEU A 7 -10.07 23.88 32.57
C LEU A 7 -11.40 23.89 31.80
N ASN A 8 -11.50 23.11 30.73
CA ASN A 8 -12.64 23.09 29.81
C ASN A 8 -12.82 21.67 29.19
N PRO A 9 -14.06 21.21 28.92
CA PRO A 9 -14.33 19.98 28.18
C PRO A 9 -13.54 19.83 26.86
N TYR A 10 -13.35 20.91 26.10
CA TYR A 10 -12.55 20.89 24.86
C TYR A 10 -11.08 20.51 25.11
N SER A 11 -10.49 21.03 26.20
CA SER A 11 -9.12 20.71 26.59
C SER A 11 -8.96 19.22 26.95
N CYS A 12 -10.00 18.60 27.53
CA CYS A 12 -10.02 17.16 27.80
C CYS A 12 -9.97 16.36 26.50
N ILE A 13 -10.81 16.72 25.52
CA ILE A 13 -10.88 16.05 24.22
C ILE A 13 -9.55 16.20 23.47
N MET A 14 -9.00 17.42 23.43
CA MET A 14 -7.69 17.68 22.81
C MET A 14 -6.56 16.86 23.43
N TYR A 15 -6.55 16.73 24.76
CA TYR A 15 -5.56 15.91 25.47
C TYR A 15 -5.67 14.44 25.08
N ILE A 16 -6.88 13.86 25.11
CA ILE A 16 -7.11 12.45 24.73
C ILE A 16 -6.71 12.21 23.27
N VAL A 17 -7.14 13.07 22.35
CA VAL A 17 -6.82 12.94 20.91
C VAL A 17 -5.32 13.07 20.67
N SER A 18 -4.66 14.03 21.32
CA SER A 18 -3.21 14.22 21.21
C SER A 18 -2.44 13.02 21.75
N TYR A 19 -2.94 12.38 22.80
CA TYR A 19 -2.34 11.20 23.39
C TYR A 19 -2.48 9.97 22.47
N ILE A 20 -3.69 9.69 21.98
CA ILE A 20 -3.94 8.56 21.07
C ILE A 20 -3.13 8.74 19.77
N SER A 21 -3.08 9.95 19.23
CA SER A 21 -2.38 10.24 17.97
C SER A 21 -0.87 10.47 18.14
N LYS A 22 -0.31 10.26 19.35
CA LYS A 22 1.11 10.58 19.63
C LYS A 22 2.06 9.77 18.77
N ALA A 23 1.88 8.44 18.74
CA ALA A 23 2.70 7.54 17.94
C ALA A 23 2.54 7.82 16.42
N GLU A 24 1.33 8.15 15.98
CA GLU A 24 1.07 8.50 14.58
C GLU A 24 1.72 9.81 14.18
N ARG A 25 1.76 10.81 15.08
CA ARG A 25 2.44 12.09 14.84
C ARG A 25 3.95 11.90 14.70
N GLU A 26 4.57 11.11 15.57
CA GLU A 26 6.00 10.79 15.49
C GLU A 26 6.33 10.08 14.18
N MET A 27 5.54 9.09 13.78
CA MET A 27 5.66 8.42 12.49
C MET A 27 5.48 9.39 11.32
N GLY A 28 4.47 10.27 11.38
CA GLY A 28 4.20 11.25 10.33
C GLY A 28 5.34 12.25 10.13
N LEU A 29 5.98 12.70 11.20
CA LEU A 29 7.17 13.55 11.13
C LEU A 29 8.34 12.82 10.46
N LEU A 30 8.60 11.58 10.87
CA LEU A 30 9.65 10.74 10.31
C LEU A 30 9.46 10.51 8.80
N LEU A 31 8.23 10.19 8.38
CA LEU A 31 7.89 10.02 6.97
C LEU A 31 8.03 11.33 6.18
N LYS A 32 7.67 12.47 6.77
CA LYS A 32 7.83 13.78 6.12
C LYS A 32 9.30 14.12 5.89
N HIS A 33 10.17 13.83 6.87
CA HIS A 33 11.61 14.01 6.72
C HIS A 33 12.19 13.09 5.63
N ALA A 34 11.82 11.81 5.65
CA ALA A 34 12.24 10.85 4.63
C ALA A 34 11.79 11.26 3.22
N GLN A 35 10.59 11.85 3.10
CA GLN A 35 10.09 12.37 1.84
C GLN A 35 10.92 13.57 1.34
N GLU A 36 11.20 14.54 2.21
CA GLU A 36 12.00 15.72 1.85
C GLU A 36 13.41 15.32 1.38
N GLU A 37 14.06 14.41 2.11
CA GLU A 37 15.39 13.87 1.76
C GLU A 37 15.37 13.13 0.41
N ALA A 38 14.36 12.30 0.15
CA ALA A 38 14.24 11.58 -1.11
C ALA A 38 13.98 12.54 -2.30
N ARG A 39 13.30 13.66 -2.05
CA ARG A 39 12.98 14.69 -3.05
C ARG A 39 14.20 15.55 -3.40
N GLU A 40 15.03 15.88 -2.42
CA GLU A 40 16.33 16.54 -2.62
C GLU A 40 17.27 15.69 -3.48
N GLY A 41 17.22 14.37 -3.33
CA GLY A 41 17.98 13.41 -4.16
C GLY A 41 17.50 13.25 -5.62
N ASN A 42 16.45 13.97 -6.03
CA ASN A 42 15.85 13.93 -7.38
C ASN A 42 15.58 12.50 -7.90
N GLN A 43 15.13 11.62 -7.00
CA GLN A 43 14.87 10.22 -7.33
C GLN A 43 13.53 10.06 -8.06
N SER A 44 13.40 9.00 -8.87
CA SER A 44 12.11 8.64 -9.47
C SER A 44 11.06 8.37 -8.38
N ALA A 45 9.80 8.74 -8.63
CA ALA A 45 8.69 8.58 -7.66
C ALA A 45 8.54 7.14 -7.11
N ILE A 46 8.88 6.13 -7.91
CA ILE A 46 8.84 4.72 -7.48
C ILE A 46 9.96 4.42 -6.48
N SER A 47 11.15 5.00 -6.67
CA SER A 47 12.28 4.84 -5.75
C SER A 47 12.02 5.56 -4.43
N GLU A 48 11.46 6.77 -4.49
CA GLU A 48 11.02 7.54 -3.32
C GLU A 48 10.02 6.74 -2.47
N LEU A 49 8.99 6.17 -3.09
CA LEU A 49 8.01 5.34 -2.38
C LEU A 49 8.62 4.07 -1.77
N ARG A 50 9.62 3.47 -2.43
CA ARG A 50 10.33 2.29 -1.88
C ARG A 50 11.17 2.67 -0.66
N GLN A 51 11.87 3.79 -0.72
CA GLN A 51 12.67 4.30 0.40
C GLN A 51 11.77 4.65 1.58
N LEU A 52 10.69 5.39 1.34
CA LEU A 52 9.69 5.73 2.36
C LEU A 52 9.06 4.49 2.98
N GLY A 53 8.69 3.51 2.16
CA GLY A 53 8.15 2.23 2.62
C GLY A 53 9.12 1.44 3.48
N SER A 54 10.41 1.42 3.11
CA SER A 54 11.45 0.78 3.91
C SER A 54 11.57 1.44 5.29
N ILE A 55 11.69 2.76 5.33
CA ILE A 55 11.80 3.53 6.57
C ILE A 55 10.58 3.31 7.47
N TYR A 56 9.37 3.35 6.89
CA TYR A 56 8.12 3.05 7.61
C TYR A 56 8.12 1.66 8.24
N LEU A 57 8.55 0.64 7.49
CA LEU A 57 8.55 -0.75 7.97
C LEU A 57 9.55 -0.99 9.11
N HIS A 58 10.66 -0.25 9.15
CA HIS A 58 11.68 -0.36 10.19
C HIS A 58 11.30 0.36 11.49
N HIS A 59 10.68 1.53 11.39
CA HIS A 59 10.34 2.35 12.55
C HIS A 59 8.96 2.06 13.13
N ARG A 60 8.09 1.34 12.40
CA ARG A 60 6.77 0.98 12.89
C ARG A 60 6.86 -0.12 13.94
N GLU A 61 6.20 0.12 15.07
CA GLU A 61 5.97 -0.90 16.09
C GLU A 61 4.97 -1.96 15.61
N VAL A 62 5.36 -3.22 15.75
CA VAL A 62 4.57 -4.40 15.37
C VAL A 62 4.71 -5.48 16.44
N SER A 63 3.70 -6.33 16.56
CA SER A 63 3.77 -7.49 17.47
C SER A 63 4.87 -8.46 17.04
N ILE A 64 5.40 -9.24 17.99
CA ILE A 64 6.38 -10.30 17.73
C ILE A 64 5.86 -11.27 16.66
N MET A 65 4.60 -11.69 16.76
CA MET A 65 4.01 -12.63 15.80
C MET A 65 3.95 -12.04 14.39
N GLU A 66 3.57 -10.77 14.28
CA GLU A 66 3.56 -10.06 13.00
C GLU A 66 4.96 -9.90 12.41
N SER A 67 5.95 -9.61 13.26
CA SER A 67 7.35 -9.47 12.89
C SER A 67 7.92 -10.77 12.33
N VAL A 68 7.67 -11.89 12.99
CA VAL A 68 8.10 -13.22 12.51
C VAL A 68 7.51 -13.51 11.13
N TYR A 69 6.21 -13.25 10.93
CA TYR A 69 5.58 -13.43 9.62
C TYR A 69 6.21 -12.54 8.54
N ARG A 70 6.54 -11.28 8.86
CA ARG A 70 7.19 -10.36 7.92
C ARG A 70 8.63 -10.80 7.58
N VAL A 71 9.44 -11.16 8.57
CA VAL A 71 10.84 -11.59 8.39
C VAL A 71 10.93 -12.91 7.63
N CYS A 72 10.03 -13.86 7.90
CA CYS A 72 9.97 -15.14 7.20
C CYS A 72 9.30 -15.05 5.82
N GLY A 73 8.87 -13.87 5.37
CA GLY A 73 8.20 -13.69 4.08
C GLY A 73 6.86 -14.43 3.97
N MET A 74 6.21 -14.70 5.11
CA MET A 74 4.96 -15.44 5.18
C MET A 74 3.76 -14.52 4.87
N PRO A 75 2.72 -15.03 4.18
CA PRO A 75 1.53 -14.24 3.91
C PRO A 75 0.79 -13.90 5.21
N LEU A 76 0.60 -12.60 5.47
CA LEU A 76 -0.13 -12.09 6.65
C LEU A 76 -1.63 -12.42 6.63
N LYS A 77 -2.18 -12.73 5.45
CA LYS A 77 -3.58 -13.11 5.27
C LYS A 77 -3.67 -14.19 4.20
N LYS A 78 -4.44 -15.24 4.49
CA LYS A 78 -4.95 -16.19 3.50
C LYS A 78 -6.47 -16.06 3.46
N SER A 79 -7.03 -15.86 2.29
CA SER A 79 -8.48 -15.83 2.10
C SER A 79 -8.88 -16.76 0.96
N SER A 80 -9.98 -17.49 1.14
CA SER A 80 -10.55 -18.33 0.07
C SER A 80 -11.09 -17.48 -1.09
N ARG A 81 -11.53 -16.25 -0.81
CA ARG A 81 -12.07 -15.33 -1.81
C ARG A 81 -11.01 -14.35 -2.30
N LYS A 82 -11.02 -14.09 -3.61
CA LYS A 82 -10.17 -13.08 -4.27
C LYS A 82 -10.67 -11.68 -3.89
N VAL A 83 -9.75 -10.81 -3.47
CA VAL A 83 -10.02 -9.38 -3.30
C VAL A 83 -9.82 -8.72 -4.66
N VAL A 84 -10.87 -8.10 -5.19
CA VAL A 84 -10.84 -7.35 -6.45
C VAL A 84 -11.13 -5.90 -6.12
N PHE A 85 -10.26 -5.00 -6.54
CA PHE A 85 -10.51 -3.57 -6.46
C PHE A 85 -11.49 -3.17 -7.56
N ILE A 86 -12.61 -2.55 -7.17
CA ILE A 86 -13.61 -2.02 -8.09
C ILE A 86 -13.50 -0.49 -8.04
N PRO A 87 -13.02 0.15 -9.11
CA PRO A 87 -12.94 1.60 -9.14
C PRO A 87 -14.35 2.21 -9.21
N VAL A 88 -14.67 3.06 -8.24
CA VAL A 88 -15.95 3.79 -8.12
C VAL A 88 -15.78 5.24 -8.60
N ASP A 89 -14.89 5.46 -9.56
CA ASP A 89 -14.76 6.77 -10.22
C ASP A 89 -15.89 6.93 -11.25
N PRO A 90 -16.45 8.13 -11.43
CA PRO A 90 -17.46 8.39 -12.46
C PRO A 90 -16.94 8.07 -13.89
N ASP A 91 -15.61 8.07 -14.09
CA ASP A 91 -14.92 7.66 -15.31
C ASP A 91 -14.30 6.24 -15.22
N SER A 92 -14.92 5.31 -14.48
CA SER A 92 -14.46 3.93 -14.23
C SER A 92 -14.04 3.16 -15.50
N HIS A 93 -14.59 3.53 -16.67
CA HIS A 93 -14.25 2.95 -17.97
C HIS A 93 -12.78 3.15 -18.41
N ARG A 94 -12.03 4.08 -17.81
CA ARG A 94 -10.63 4.40 -18.19
C ARG A 94 -9.59 3.45 -17.60
N ILE A 95 -9.95 2.67 -16.57
CA ILE A 95 -9.03 1.75 -15.89
C ILE A 95 -9.06 0.35 -16.53
N THR A 96 -10.14 0.06 -17.26
CA THR A 96 -10.20 -1.07 -18.18
C THR A 96 -9.66 -0.66 -19.54
N LEU A 97 -8.84 -1.52 -20.16
CA LEU A 97 -8.56 -1.39 -21.59
C LEU A 97 -9.90 -1.41 -22.37
N PRO A 98 -10.02 -0.68 -23.49
CA PRO A 98 -11.21 -0.73 -24.34
C PRO A 98 -11.61 -2.18 -24.64
N LEU A 99 -12.91 -2.46 -24.70
CA LEU A 99 -13.44 -3.82 -24.98
C LEU A 99 -12.81 -4.44 -26.24
N THR A 100 -12.57 -3.62 -27.27
CA THR A 100 -11.86 -4.01 -28.49
C THR A 100 -10.44 -4.50 -28.24
N SER A 101 -9.69 -3.84 -27.35
CA SER A 101 -8.33 -4.24 -26.97
C SER A 101 -8.33 -5.54 -26.16
N LEU A 102 -9.33 -5.75 -25.30
CA LEU A 102 -9.50 -6.99 -24.53
C LEU A 102 -9.85 -8.19 -25.43
N GLN A 103 -10.78 -8.00 -26.37
CA GLN A 103 -11.16 -9.02 -27.36
C GLN A 103 -9.97 -9.42 -28.24
N LYS A 104 -9.20 -8.44 -28.74
CA LYS A 104 -7.98 -8.70 -29.52
C LYS A 104 -6.94 -9.49 -28.72
N ARG A 105 -6.78 -9.20 -27.43
CA ARG A 105 -5.87 -9.94 -26.53
C ARG A 105 -6.33 -11.36 -26.29
N MET A 106 -7.65 -11.60 -26.12
CA MET A 106 -8.20 -12.96 -26.05
C MET A 106 -7.96 -13.75 -27.34
N GLN A 107 -8.15 -13.13 -28.51
CA GLN A 107 -7.86 -13.78 -29.80
C GLN A 107 -6.36 -14.10 -29.96
N THR A 108 -5.47 -13.20 -29.55
CA THR A 108 -4.02 -13.42 -29.61
C THR A 108 -3.55 -14.54 -28.68
N GLN A 109 -4.22 -14.73 -27.53
CA GLN A 109 -3.93 -15.84 -26.62
C GLN A 109 -4.48 -17.18 -27.12
N MET A 110 -5.61 -17.18 -27.83
CA MET A 110 -6.16 -18.38 -28.49
C MET A 110 -5.29 -18.85 -29.67
N THR A 111 -4.64 -17.93 -30.40
CA THR A 111 -3.78 -18.30 -31.54
C THR A 111 -2.36 -18.73 -31.14
N SER A 112 -1.87 -18.36 -29.96
CA SER A 112 -0.53 -18.75 -29.47
C SER A 112 -0.50 -20.05 -28.66
N GLY A 113 -1.66 -20.55 -28.22
CA GLY A 113 -1.80 -21.88 -27.61
C GLY A 113 -2.13 -23.02 -28.60
N CYS A 114 -2.42 -22.69 -29.87
CA CYS A 114 -2.87 -23.64 -30.89
C CYS A 114 -1.87 -23.77 -32.04
N SER A 115 -0.58 -23.93 -31.72
CA SER A 115 0.46 -24.25 -32.72
C SER A 115 1.48 -25.29 -32.26
N THR A 116 1.23 -26.02 -31.17
CA THR A 116 2.10 -27.13 -30.74
C THR A 116 1.36 -28.44 -30.55
N SER A 117 0.63 -28.87 -31.58
CA SER A 117 0.42 -30.29 -31.87
C SER A 117 -0.24 -30.42 -33.24
N LEU A 118 0.33 -31.26 -34.11
CA LEU A 118 -0.18 -31.77 -35.39
C LEU A 118 0.32 -31.06 -36.67
N THR A 119 1.56 -31.37 -37.07
CA THR A 119 1.88 -31.77 -38.46
C THR A 119 3.06 -32.75 -38.49
N ASN A 120 2.73 -34.02 -38.74
CA ASN A 120 3.49 -35.13 -39.37
C ASN A 120 5.03 -35.15 -39.34
N THR A 121 5.59 -36.16 -38.67
CA THR A 121 6.14 -37.40 -39.30
C THR A 121 6.25 -38.50 -38.25
#